data_AF-A0A957ALA6-F1
#
_entry.id   AF-A0A957ALA6-F1
#
_cell.length_a   1.000
_cell.length_b   1.000
_cell.length_c   1.000
_cell.angle_alpha   90.00
_cell.angle_beta   90.00
_cell.angle_gamma   90.00
#
_symmetry.space_group_name_H-M   'P 1'
#
loop_
_entity.id
_entity.type
_entity.pdbx_description
1 polymer ?
#
loop_
_entity_poly.entity_id
_entity_poly.type
_entity_poly.pdbx_seq_one_letter_code
_entity_poly.pdbx_strand_id
1 'polypeptide(L)'
;MTIKVTIWNEYRHEKEEPAIAAIYPDGLHVAIGNGLKGDDFQVRFATLDEPEHGLTDEVLADTDVLIWWGHKAHREVDDAIVARVQRRVLDGMGLVVLHSGHHSKIFRTLMGTTCNLKWREANDKERLWVVNPGHPIVDGIGEYIELPQEEMYGEFFDIPQPDDLIFVSWFTGGEVFRSG
;
A
#
# COMPACT_ATOMS: atom_id res chain seq x y z
N MET A 1 7.02 -11.20 20.78
CA MET A 1 6.20 -11.96 19.82
C MET A 1 6.52 -11.38 18.46
N THR A 2 6.86 -12.21 17.49
CA THR A 2 7.16 -11.79 16.12
C THR A 2 5.84 -11.56 15.38
N ILE A 3 5.68 -10.43 14.70
CA ILE A 3 4.49 -10.06 13.94
C ILE A 3 4.55 -10.74 12.56
N LYS A 4 3.48 -11.44 12.16
CA LYS A 4 3.38 -12.12 10.87
C LYS A 4 2.82 -11.18 9.81
N VAL A 5 3.66 -10.84 8.84
CA VAL A 5 3.33 -9.90 7.77
C VAL A 5 3.21 -10.65 6.45
N THR A 6 2.05 -10.54 5.80
CA THR A 6 1.90 -10.99 4.41
C THR A 6 1.95 -9.77 3.51
N ILE A 7 2.88 -9.75 2.54
CA ILE A 7 3.02 -8.67 1.56
C ILE A 7 2.44 -9.15 0.24
N TRP A 8 1.30 -8.57 -0.12
CA TRP A 8 0.59 -8.84 -1.35
C TRP A 8 0.98 -7.84 -2.44
N ASN A 9 1.42 -8.34 -3.58
CA ASN A 9 1.79 -7.54 -4.74
C ASN A 9 1.10 -8.06 -5.99
N GLU A 10 0.50 -7.17 -6.77
CA GLU A 10 -0.10 -7.53 -8.06
C GLU A 10 0.93 -8.21 -9.00
N TYR A 11 2.18 -7.76 -8.97
CA TYR A 11 3.34 -8.39 -9.64
C TYR A 11 3.17 -8.59 -11.16
N ARG A 12 2.49 -7.64 -11.82
CA ARG A 12 2.31 -7.62 -13.29
C ARG A 12 3.27 -6.66 -13.97
N HIS A 13 3.53 -5.49 -13.37
CA HIS A 13 4.43 -4.48 -13.94
C HIS A 13 5.87 -5.02 -14.05
N GLU A 14 6.39 -5.62 -12.98
CA GLU A 14 7.76 -6.13 -12.93
C GLU A 14 8.00 -7.31 -13.89
N LYS A 15 6.95 -8.03 -14.29
CA LYS A 15 7.02 -9.12 -15.28
C LYS A 15 6.95 -8.62 -16.73
N GLU A 16 6.24 -7.52 -16.97
CA GLU A 16 5.89 -7.06 -18.32
C GLU A 16 6.75 -5.88 -18.79
N GLU A 17 7.32 -5.10 -17.87
CA GLU A 17 8.01 -3.85 -18.17
C GLU A 17 9.49 -3.93 -17.79
N PRO A 18 10.41 -4.03 -18.78
CA PRO A 18 11.84 -4.21 -18.51
C PRO A 18 12.47 -3.10 -17.65
N ALA A 19 11.99 -1.87 -17.76
CA ALA A 19 12.47 -0.75 -16.96
C ALA A 19 12.12 -0.91 -15.47
N ILE A 20 10.92 -1.42 -15.16
CA ILE A 20 10.49 -1.70 -13.79
C ILE A 20 11.21 -2.94 -13.26
N ALA A 21 11.34 -3.99 -14.07
CA ALA A 21 12.12 -5.18 -13.72
C ALA A 21 13.58 -4.87 -13.39
N ALA A 22 14.17 -3.86 -14.03
CA ALA A 22 15.54 -3.41 -13.72
C ALA A 22 15.66 -2.78 -12.31
N ILE A 23 14.59 -2.19 -11.78
CA ILE A 23 14.53 -1.60 -10.44
C ILE A 23 14.14 -2.66 -9.40
N TYR A 24 13.13 -3.48 -9.72
CA TYR A 24 12.59 -4.53 -8.86
C TYR A 24 12.68 -5.90 -9.54
N PRO A 25 13.89 -6.49 -9.66
CA PRO A 25 14.10 -7.73 -10.40
C PRO A 25 13.35 -8.93 -9.80
N ASP A 26 13.14 -8.92 -8.49
CA ASP A 26 12.41 -9.95 -7.76
C ASP A 26 10.99 -9.48 -7.35
N GLY A 27 10.56 -8.30 -7.82
CA GLY A 27 9.27 -7.68 -7.49
C GLY A 27 9.29 -6.76 -6.26
N LEU A 28 8.35 -5.82 -6.23
CA LEU A 28 8.24 -4.81 -5.18
C LEU A 28 8.06 -5.42 -3.77
N HIS A 29 7.26 -6.48 -3.67
CA HIS A 29 7.04 -7.23 -2.43
C HIS A 29 8.34 -7.72 -1.79
N VAL A 30 9.32 -8.16 -2.58
CA VAL A 30 10.62 -8.60 -2.08
C VAL A 30 11.43 -7.40 -1.56
N ALA A 31 11.38 -6.25 -2.26
CA ALA A 31 12.03 -5.03 -1.80
C ALA A 31 11.47 -4.54 -0.45
N ILE A 32 10.14 -4.53 -0.29
CA ILE A 32 9.48 -4.21 0.99
C ILE A 32 9.89 -5.22 2.06
N GLY A 33 9.81 -6.53 1.76
CA GLY A 33 10.20 -7.60 2.68
C GLY A 33 11.67 -7.49 3.13
N ASN A 34 12.56 -7.05 2.25
CA ASN A 34 13.96 -6.80 2.60
C ASN A 34 14.12 -5.62 3.59
N GLY A 35 13.28 -4.59 3.49
CA GLY A 35 13.26 -3.47 4.44
C GLY A 35 12.70 -3.85 5.82
N LEU A 36 11.87 -4.90 5.89
CA LEU A 36 11.28 -5.42 7.14
C LEU A 36 12.11 -6.54 7.77
N LYS A 37 13.33 -6.81 7.29
CA LYS A 37 14.20 -7.84 7.87
C LYS A 37 14.58 -7.49 9.32
N GLY A 38 14.42 -8.47 10.21
CA GLY A 38 14.75 -8.37 11.62
C GLY A 38 14.07 -9.48 12.41
N ASP A 39 14.25 -9.51 13.73
CA ASP A 39 13.63 -10.51 14.60
C ASP A 39 12.15 -10.17 14.94
N ASP A 40 11.71 -8.96 14.60
CA ASP A 40 10.38 -8.44 14.91
C ASP A 40 9.30 -8.91 13.93
N PHE A 41 9.68 -9.26 12.69
CA PHE A 41 8.73 -9.60 11.62
C PHE A 41 9.02 -10.97 10.99
N GLN A 42 7.95 -11.75 10.78
CA GLN A 42 7.95 -12.94 9.94
C GLN A 42 7.22 -12.60 8.64
N VAL A 43 7.96 -12.50 7.54
CA VAL A 43 7.42 -12.04 6.26
C VAL A 43 7.06 -13.21 5.34
N ARG A 44 5.88 -13.13 4.72
CA ARG A 44 5.39 -13.98 3.63
C ARG A 44 5.07 -13.11 2.42
N PHE A 45 5.23 -13.65 1.22
CA PHE A 45 4.80 -13.01 -0.02
C PHE A 45 3.58 -13.72 -0.62
N ALA A 46 2.73 -12.95 -1.28
CA ALA A 46 1.60 -13.45 -2.06
C ALA A 46 1.43 -12.55 -3.31
N THR A 47 1.00 -13.14 -4.42
CA THR A 47 0.83 -12.41 -5.68
C THR A 47 -0.49 -12.73 -6.37
N LEU A 48 -0.94 -11.87 -7.28
CA LEU A 48 -2.22 -12.00 -7.97
C LEU A 48 -2.38 -13.35 -8.70
N ASP A 49 -1.31 -13.84 -9.33
CA ASP A 49 -1.36 -15.02 -10.20
C ASP A 49 -1.25 -16.36 -9.43
N GLU A 50 -1.07 -16.31 -8.10
CA GLU A 50 -1.12 -17.52 -7.27
C GLU A 50 -2.56 -18.03 -7.11
N PRO A 51 -2.76 -19.33 -6.80
CA PRO A 51 -4.07 -19.84 -6.42
C PRO A 51 -4.68 -19.00 -5.28
N GLU A 52 -5.94 -18.59 -5.45
CA GLU A 52 -6.62 -17.68 -4.50
C GLU A 52 -5.85 -16.39 -4.21
N HIS A 53 -5.03 -15.94 -5.17
CA HIS A 53 -4.12 -14.80 -5.06
C HIS A 53 -3.13 -14.90 -3.90
N GLY A 54 -2.82 -16.13 -3.47
CA GLY A 54 -1.97 -16.43 -2.31
C GLY A 54 -2.63 -16.13 -0.95
N LEU A 55 -3.95 -15.83 -0.93
CA LEU A 55 -4.69 -15.40 0.26
C LEU A 55 -5.74 -16.43 0.67
N THR A 56 -5.32 -17.68 0.88
CA THR A 56 -6.18 -18.74 1.41
C THR A 56 -6.66 -18.42 2.84
N ASP A 57 -7.68 -19.14 3.30
CA ASP A 57 -8.14 -19.02 4.68
C ASP A 57 -7.01 -19.32 5.69
N GLU A 58 -6.14 -20.30 5.42
CA GLU A 58 -5.01 -20.57 6.32
C GLU A 58 -3.99 -19.44 6.33
N VAL A 59 -3.66 -18.86 5.17
CA VAL A 59 -2.71 -17.75 5.08
C VAL A 59 -3.22 -16.54 5.86
N LEU A 60 -4.48 -16.16 5.68
CA LEU A 60 -5.06 -15.01 6.37
C LEU A 60 -5.37 -15.27 7.85
N ALA A 61 -5.56 -16.53 8.25
CA ALA A 61 -5.62 -16.91 9.67
C ALA A 61 -4.24 -16.76 10.35
N ASP A 62 -3.17 -16.94 9.58
CA ASP A 62 -1.77 -16.84 10.01
C ASP A 62 -1.11 -15.49 9.60
N THR A 63 -1.91 -14.44 9.42
CA THR A 63 -1.44 -13.09 9.09
C THR A 63 -1.93 -12.11 10.15
N ASP A 64 -1.00 -11.37 10.76
CA ASP A 64 -1.32 -10.29 11.69
C ASP A 64 -1.50 -8.97 10.93
N VAL A 65 -0.67 -8.71 9.92
CA VAL A 65 -0.74 -7.51 9.06
C VAL A 65 -0.62 -7.91 7.59
N LEU A 66 -1.57 -7.45 6.77
CA LEU A 66 -1.52 -7.54 5.32
C LEU A 66 -1.04 -6.21 4.72
N ILE A 67 0.02 -6.23 3.91
CA ILE A 67 0.45 -5.09 3.10
C ILE A 67 -0.06 -5.32 1.68
N TRP A 68 -0.66 -4.31 1.06
CA TRP A 68 -1.30 -4.42 -0.25
C TRP A 68 -0.77 -3.38 -1.24
N TRP A 69 -0.19 -3.86 -2.35
CA TRP A 69 0.11 -3.05 -3.52
C TRP A 69 -0.53 -3.64 -4.78
N GLY A 70 -1.18 -2.81 -5.61
CA GLY A 70 -1.68 -3.20 -6.92
C GLY A 70 -2.05 -1.99 -7.76
N HIS A 71 -2.25 -2.15 -9.07
CA HIS A 71 -2.43 -1.02 -9.98
C HIS A 71 -3.33 -1.35 -11.18
N LYS A 72 -2.86 -2.12 -12.17
CA LYS A 72 -3.57 -2.27 -13.46
C LYS A 72 -4.57 -3.42 -13.49
N ALA A 73 -4.51 -4.33 -12.52
CA ALA A 73 -5.31 -5.57 -12.48
C ALA A 73 -6.21 -5.68 -11.24
N HIS A 74 -6.57 -4.57 -10.58
CA HIS A 74 -7.50 -4.58 -9.43
C HIS A 74 -8.81 -5.35 -9.67
N ARG A 75 -9.31 -5.33 -10.91
CA ARG A 75 -10.55 -6.03 -11.28
C ARG A 75 -10.43 -7.56 -11.28
N GLU A 76 -9.20 -8.07 -11.42
CA GLU A 76 -8.88 -9.51 -11.50
C GLU A 76 -8.80 -10.17 -10.12
N VAL A 77 -8.79 -9.39 -9.04
CA VAL A 77 -8.91 -9.92 -7.67
C VAL A 77 -10.33 -10.40 -7.45
N ASP A 78 -10.53 -11.68 -7.18
CA ASP A 78 -11.84 -12.29 -6.99
C ASP A 78 -12.59 -11.69 -5.80
N ASP A 79 -13.88 -11.42 -5.97
CA ASP A 79 -14.71 -10.79 -4.93
C ASP A 79 -14.81 -11.66 -3.66
N ALA A 80 -14.70 -12.98 -3.80
CA ALA A 80 -14.63 -13.90 -2.66
C ALA A 80 -13.37 -13.67 -1.81
N ILE A 81 -12.23 -13.38 -2.44
CA ILE A 81 -10.98 -13.07 -1.75
C ILE A 81 -11.09 -11.70 -1.06
N VAL A 82 -11.70 -10.71 -1.73
CA VAL A 82 -11.98 -9.40 -1.13
C VAL A 82 -12.85 -9.53 0.12
N ALA A 83 -13.94 -10.30 0.05
CA ALA A 83 -14.83 -10.53 1.19
C ALA A 83 -14.12 -11.25 2.35
N ARG A 84 -13.25 -12.22 2.03
CA ARG A 84 -12.41 -12.92 3.02
C ARG A 84 -11.46 -11.95 3.72
N VAL A 85 -10.71 -11.15 2.97
CA VAL A 85 -9.78 -10.14 3.51
C VAL A 85 -10.53 -9.11 4.35
N GLN A 86 -11.67 -8.60 3.87
CA GLN A 86 -12.49 -7.64 4.61
C GLN A 86 -12.90 -8.20 5.97
N ARG A 87 -13.39 -9.43 6.02
CA ARG A 87 -13.75 -10.09 7.28
C ARG A 87 -12.57 -10.15 8.25
N ARG A 88 -11.38 -10.53 7.76
CA ARG A 88 -10.17 -10.63 8.59
C ARG A 88 -9.74 -9.27 9.14
N VAL A 89 -9.86 -8.21 8.34
CA VAL A 89 -9.60 -6.84 8.81
C VAL A 89 -10.58 -6.43 9.90
N LEU A 90 -11.88 -6.69 9.70
CA LEU A 90 -12.91 -6.41 10.72
C LEU A 90 -12.74 -7.27 11.99
N ASP A 91 -12.14 -8.46 11.87
CA ASP A 91 -11.79 -9.34 12.99
C ASP A 91 -10.45 -8.94 13.67
N GLY A 92 -9.78 -7.86 13.21
CA GLY A 92 -8.61 -7.29 13.87
C GLY A 92 -7.26 -7.46 13.15
N MET A 93 -7.23 -8.05 11.95
CA MET A 93 -6.02 -8.08 11.11
C MET A 93 -5.67 -6.67 10.60
N GLY A 94 -4.42 -6.25 10.74
CA GLY A 94 -3.96 -4.97 10.19
C GLY A 94 -3.94 -4.98 8.66
N LEU A 95 -4.18 -3.82 8.04
CA LEU A 95 -4.07 -3.62 6.60
C LEU A 95 -3.30 -2.32 6.31
N VAL A 96 -2.24 -2.42 5.51
CA VAL A 96 -1.48 -1.29 4.98
C VAL A 96 -1.67 -1.25 3.47
N VAL A 97 -2.33 -0.22 2.95
CA VAL A 97 -2.56 -0.04 1.51
C VAL A 97 -1.57 0.97 0.96
N LEU A 98 -0.85 0.58 -0.10
CA LEU A 98 0.24 1.38 -0.66
C LEU A 98 -0.14 1.96 -2.02
N HIS A 99 0.11 3.26 -2.19
CA HIS A 99 0.09 3.95 -3.49
C HIS A 99 -1.20 3.67 -4.29
N SER A 100 -1.10 3.17 -5.52
CA SER A 100 -2.20 2.78 -6.41
C SER A 100 -3.16 1.75 -5.83
N GLY A 101 -2.79 1.09 -4.72
CA GLY A 101 -3.69 0.30 -3.88
C GLY A 101 -4.94 1.05 -3.41
N HIS A 102 -4.96 2.39 -3.47
CA HIS A 102 -6.15 3.20 -3.23
C HIS A 102 -7.33 2.83 -4.15
N HIS A 103 -7.08 2.29 -5.36
CA HIS A 103 -8.15 1.80 -6.26
C HIS A 103 -8.46 0.31 -6.11
N SER A 104 -7.79 -0.38 -5.19
CA SER A 104 -8.04 -1.80 -4.91
C SER A 104 -9.49 -2.04 -4.47
N LYS A 105 -10.01 -3.23 -4.80
CA LYS A 105 -11.36 -3.63 -4.37
C LYS A 105 -11.48 -3.62 -2.86
N ILE A 106 -10.46 -4.12 -2.15
CA ILE A 106 -10.48 -4.19 -0.68
C ILE A 106 -10.51 -2.80 -0.03
N PHE A 107 -9.69 -1.85 -0.49
CA PHE A 107 -9.68 -0.51 0.09
C PHE A 107 -11.00 0.22 -0.16
N ARG A 108 -11.52 0.20 -1.39
CA ARG A 108 -12.84 0.79 -1.69
C ARG A 108 -13.99 0.15 -0.92
N THR A 109 -13.93 -1.17 -0.70
CA THR A 109 -14.92 -1.89 0.10
C THR A 109 -14.92 -1.44 1.55
N LEU A 110 -13.75 -1.17 2.13
CA LEU A 110 -13.63 -0.67 3.51
C LEU A 110 -13.99 0.81 3.64
N MET A 111 -13.64 1.63 2.66
CA MET A 111 -13.88 3.09 2.69
C MET A 111 -15.32 3.47 2.32
N GLY A 112 -16.01 2.67 1.50
CA GLY A 112 -17.37 2.96 1.05
C GLY A 112 -17.48 4.15 0.08
N THR A 113 -16.36 4.60 -0.48
CA THR A 113 -16.25 5.72 -1.43
C THR A 113 -15.60 5.26 -2.74
N THR A 114 -15.41 6.17 -3.70
CA THR A 114 -14.74 5.81 -4.95
C THR A 114 -13.23 5.68 -4.81
N CYS A 115 -12.65 6.27 -3.75
CA CYS A 115 -11.20 6.40 -3.54
C CYS A 115 -10.48 7.01 -4.75
N ASN A 116 -11.19 7.82 -5.53
CA ASN A 116 -10.60 8.48 -6.70
C ASN A 116 -9.86 9.76 -6.30
N LEU A 117 -8.90 10.15 -7.12
CA LEU A 117 -8.02 11.30 -6.89
C LEU A 117 -7.55 11.91 -8.22
N LYS A 118 -6.92 13.08 -8.17
CA LYS A 118 -6.18 13.62 -9.32
C LYS A 118 -4.80 12.99 -9.34
N TRP A 119 -4.28 12.70 -10.53
CA TRP A 119 -2.93 12.18 -10.68
C TRP A 119 -2.18 12.78 -11.87
N ARG A 120 -0.85 12.74 -11.81
CA ARG A 120 0.05 13.09 -12.91
C ARG A 120 1.37 12.35 -12.78
N GLU A 121 1.75 11.62 -13.82
CA GLU A 121 3.07 11.01 -13.95
C GLU A 121 4.04 12.02 -14.61
N ALA A 122 4.83 12.75 -13.81
CA ALA A 122 5.75 13.79 -14.32
C ALA A 122 7.11 13.87 -13.61
N ASN A 123 7.55 12.78 -12.93
CA ASN A 123 8.76 12.79 -12.09
C ASN A 123 8.80 13.99 -11.14
N ASP A 124 7.65 14.31 -10.54
CA ASP A 124 7.53 15.43 -9.62
C ASP A 124 8.32 15.13 -8.35
N LYS A 125 8.90 16.15 -7.73
CA LYS A 125 9.45 15.97 -6.38
C LYS A 125 8.29 15.98 -5.40
N GLU A 126 8.27 15.00 -4.51
CA GLU A 126 7.33 14.92 -3.40
C GLU A 126 8.03 15.22 -2.08
N ARG A 127 7.39 16.03 -1.24
CA ARG A 127 7.76 16.17 0.17
C ARG A 127 6.57 15.80 1.03
N LEU A 128 6.70 14.71 1.78
CA LEU A 128 5.71 14.21 2.72
C LEU A 128 5.98 14.84 4.09
N TRP A 129 5.18 15.83 4.47
CA TRP A 129 5.30 16.49 5.78
C TRP A 129 4.64 15.67 6.87
N VAL A 130 5.34 15.46 7.98
CA VAL A 130 4.78 14.88 9.19
C VAL A 130 3.87 15.91 9.86
N VAL A 131 2.56 15.67 9.87
CA VAL A 131 1.57 16.56 10.49
C VAL A 131 1.06 16.04 11.85
N ASN A 132 1.38 14.80 12.18
CA ASN A 132 1.15 14.22 13.51
C ASN A 132 2.47 13.68 14.11
N PRO A 133 3.36 14.55 14.63
CA PRO A 133 4.71 14.18 15.06
C PRO A 133 4.77 13.30 16.31
N GLY A 134 3.66 13.10 17.02
CA GLY A 134 3.59 12.21 18.19
C GLY A 134 3.12 10.80 17.86
N HIS A 135 2.87 10.49 16.59
CA HIS A 135 2.31 9.21 16.17
C HIS A 135 3.40 8.13 16.01
N PRO A 136 3.19 6.87 16.47
CA PRO A 136 4.21 5.81 16.38
C PRO A 136 4.72 5.51 14.95
N ILE A 137 3.91 5.76 13.92
CA ILE A 137 4.31 5.58 12.50
C ILE A 137 5.50 6.47 12.13
N VAL A 138 5.66 7.63 12.78
CA VAL A 138 6.72 8.58 12.49
C VAL A 138 7.85 8.55 13.52
N ASP A 139 7.90 7.52 14.37
CA ASP A 139 9.01 7.32 15.32
C ASP A 139 10.34 7.25 14.55
N GLY A 140 11.24 8.19 14.85
CA GLY A 140 12.54 8.31 14.19
C GLY A 140 12.51 8.97 12.81
N ILE A 141 11.36 9.41 12.32
CA ILE A 141 11.22 10.22 11.11
C ILE A 141 11.37 11.72 11.47
N GLY A 142 12.06 12.47 10.62
CA GLY A 142 12.19 13.93 10.77
C GLY A 142 10.91 14.68 10.43
N GLU A 143 11.01 15.99 10.18
CA GLU A 143 9.84 16.82 9.83
C GLU A 143 9.17 16.41 8.50
N TYR A 144 9.94 15.77 7.61
CA TYR A 144 9.44 15.29 6.33
C TYR A 144 10.30 14.16 5.75
N ILE A 145 9.73 13.46 4.78
CA ILE A 145 10.43 12.60 3.83
C ILE A 145 10.40 13.30 2.47
N GLU A 146 11.52 13.33 1.75
CA GLU A 146 11.59 13.91 0.40
C GLU A 146 11.95 12.84 -0.61
N LEU A 147 11.08 12.66 -1.60
CA LEU A 147 11.29 11.79 -2.75
C LEU A 147 11.64 12.67 -3.95
N PRO A 148 12.80 12.45 -4.60
CA PRO A 148 13.24 13.31 -5.70
C PRO A 148 12.36 13.17 -6.95
N GLN A 149 11.71 12.02 -7.13
CA GLN A 149 10.82 11.70 -8.25
C GLN A 149 9.70 10.80 -7.76
N GLU A 150 8.45 11.22 -8.00
CA GLU A 150 7.25 10.40 -7.82
C GLU A 150 6.13 10.83 -8.82
N GLU A 151 5.16 9.93 -9.00
CA GLU A 151 3.82 10.23 -9.49
C GLU A 151 3.10 11.13 -8.48
N MET A 152 2.53 12.23 -8.99
CA MET A 152 1.72 13.12 -8.17
C MET A 152 0.33 12.53 -7.99
N TYR A 153 -0.10 12.36 -6.74
CA TYR A 153 -1.51 12.31 -6.35
C TYR A 153 -1.94 13.62 -5.71
N GLY A 154 -3.19 14.02 -5.91
CA GLY A 154 -3.68 15.33 -5.50
C GLY A 154 -5.13 15.35 -5.06
N GLU A 155 -5.44 16.27 -4.14
CA GLU A 155 -6.81 16.50 -3.67
C GLU A 155 -7.76 16.97 -4.80
N PHE A 156 -9.05 16.64 -4.74
CA PHE A 156 -9.77 15.92 -3.68
C PHE A 156 -9.55 14.40 -3.78
N PHE A 157 -9.13 13.78 -2.68
CA PHE A 157 -9.11 12.34 -2.50
C PHE A 157 -10.42 11.88 -1.87
N ASP A 158 -11.21 11.13 -2.63
CA ASP A 158 -12.54 10.66 -2.24
C ASP A 158 -12.48 9.49 -1.25
N ILE A 159 -12.04 9.79 -0.03
CA ILE A 159 -12.03 8.89 1.12
C ILE A 159 -12.81 9.53 2.28
N PRO A 160 -13.31 8.71 3.23
CA PRO A 160 -13.77 9.21 4.51
C PRO A 160 -12.70 10.05 5.20
N GLN A 161 -13.12 10.91 6.13
CA GLN A 161 -12.18 11.62 6.99
C GLN A 161 -11.33 10.59 7.75
N PRO A 162 -9.98 10.62 7.64
CA PRO A 162 -9.13 9.74 8.42
C PRO A 162 -9.31 9.98 9.92
N ASP A 163 -9.19 8.91 10.72
CA ASP A 163 -9.16 9.00 12.17
C ASP A 163 -7.96 9.85 12.65
N ASP A 164 -6.79 9.59 12.05
CA ASP A 164 -5.58 10.37 12.17
C ASP A 164 -5.03 10.68 10.77
N LEU A 165 -4.52 11.90 10.59
CA LEU A 165 -3.77 12.30 9.39
C LEU A 165 -2.30 12.39 9.78
N ILE A 166 -1.45 11.56 9.17
CA ILE A 166 -0.03 11.43 9.55
C ILE A 166 0.86 12.24 8.62
N PHE A 167 0.59 12.17 7.32
CA PHE A 167 1.36 12.84 6.28
C PHE A 167 0.50 13.72 5.38
N VAL A 168 1.05 14.88 5.01
CA VAL A 168 0.55 15.71 3.92
C VAL A 168 1.67 15.93 2.91
N SER A 169 1.46 15.46 1.68
CA SER A 169 2.40 15.65 0.61
C SER A 169 2.24 17.00 -0.06
N TRP A 170 3.38 17.58 -0.43
CA TRP A 170 3.49 18.68 -1.38
C TRP A 170 4.25 18.19 -2.62
N PHE A 171 3.78 18.57 -3.80
CA PHE A 171 4.43 18.25 -5.08
C PHE A 171 4.96 19.51 -5.77
N THR A 172 5.96 19.36 -6.64
CA THR A 172 6.54 20.48 -7.41
C THR A 172 5.54 21.23 -8.30
N GLY A 173 4.45 20.59 -8.72
CA GLY A 173 3.35 21.26 -9.43
C GLY A 173 2.46 22.14 -8.53
N GLY A 174 2.68 22.13 -7.21
CA GLY A 174 1.92 22.88 -6.22
C GLY A 174 0.73 22.14 -5.62
N GLU A 175 0.50 20.88 -6.03
CA GLU A 175 -0.53 20.04 -5.45
C GLU A 175 -0.23 19.64 -4.01
N VAL A 176 -1.30 19.44 -3.25
CA VAL A 176 -1.27 18.86 -1.91
C VAL A 176 -2.13 17.61 -1.88
N PHE A 177 -1.75 16.67 -1.02
CA PHE A 177 -2.44 15.39 -0.89
C PHE A 177 -2.33 14.87 0.54
N ARG A 178 -3.45 14.42 1.12
CA ARG A 178 -3.45 13.66 2.37
C ARG A 178 -2.90 12.26 2.07
N SER A 179 -1.59 12.10 2.21
CA SER A 179 -0.82 10.95 1.72
C SER A 179 -0.59 9.83 2.74
N GLY A 180 -0.91 10.08 4.02
CA GLY A 180 -0.80 9.06 5.07
C GLY A 180 -1.47 9.45 6.36
#